data_AF-A0A349M7D0-F1
#
_entry.id   AF-A0A349M7D0-F1
#
_cell.length_a   1.000
_cell.length_b   1.000
_cell.length_c   1.000
_cell.angle_alpha   90.00
_cell.angle_beta   90.00
_cell.angle_gamma   90.00
#
_symmetry.space_group_name_H-M   'P 1'
#
loop_
_entity.id
_entity.type
_entity.pdbx_description
1 polymer ?
#
loop_
_entity_poly.entity_id
_entity_poly.type
_entity_poly.pdbx_seq_one_letter_code
_entity_poly.pdbx_strand_id
1 'polypeptide(L)'
;DDPEGYPAKISMLRAILYGPVFLYRLWWWAFRRNKGNTKTRLWLIVEACLPFLIITVGLLLWPRTPAVLIYAVLAIIGSWVYPLLTVHLPHKDYGETPLTQTHTLRGRIIPALFLELTYHLEHHLYPQVPSHHLAELAQRLDPFFKEAGVQPWFVL
;
A
#
# COMPACT_ATOMS: atom_id res chain seq x y z
N ASP A 1 -4.32 -18.29 5.69
CA ASP A 1 -4.07 -16.92 6.20
C ASP A 1 -3.81 -15.97 5.04
N ASP A 2 -4.35 -14.76 5.15
CA ASP A 2 -4.15 -13.63 4.25
C ASP A 2 -3.49 -12.50 5.06
N PRO A 3 -2.14 -12.42 5.08
CA PRO A 3 -1.43 -11.39 5.83
C PRO A 3 -1.52 -10.01 5.17
N GLU A 4 -1.86 -9.95 3.88
CA GLU A 4 -1.98 -8.72 3.10
C GLU A 4 -3.25 -7.96 3.48
N GLY A 5 -4.40 -8.63 3.54
CA GLY A 5 -5.67 -8.06 3.97
C GLY A 5 -5.87 -7.96 5.48
N TYR A 6 -4.99 -8.56 6.30
CA TYR A 6 -5.11 -8.55 7.77
C TYR A 6 -5.20 -7.15 8.40
N PRO A 7 -4.41 -6.13 7.98
CA PRO A 7 -4.51 -4.78 8.51
C PRO A 7 -5.89 -4.12 8.40
N ALA A 8 -6.73 -4.53 7.44
CA ALA A 8 -8.10 -4.02 7.31
C ALA A 8 -9.00 -4.40 8.51
N LYS A 9 -8.64 -5.47 9.23
CA LYS A 9 -9.48 -6.09 10.28
C LYS A 9 -9.10 -5.69 11.71
N ILE A 10 -8.03 -4.93 11.88
CA ILE A 10 -7.53 -4.50 13.21
C ILE A 10 -7.90 -3.05 13.49
N SER A 11 -7.63 -2.54 14.70
CA SER A 11 -7.83 -1.11 15.00
C SER A 11 -6.73 -0.25 14.40
N MET A 12 -6.98 1.06 14.21
CA MET A 12 -6.01 1.99 13.64
C MET A 12 -4.68 2.00 14.40
N LEU A 13 -4.72 2.06 15.74
CA LEU A 13 -3.51 2.00 16.57
C LEU A 13 -2.74 0.69 16.34
N ARG A 14 -3.44 -0.44 16.23
CA ARG A 14 -2.79 -1.72 15.91
C ARG A 14 -2.20 -1.71 14.49
N ALA A 15 -2.87 -1.11 13.52
CA ALA A 15 -2.33 -0.99 12.15
C ALA A 15 -1.03 -0.17 12.10
N ILE A 16 -0.95 0.93 12.86
CA ILE A 16 0.28 1.72 13.02
C ILE A 16 1.40 0.86 13.63
N LEU A 17 1.13 0.20 14.76
CA LEU A 17 2.12 -0.61 15.46
C LEU A 17 2.50 -1.89 14.69
N TYR A 18 1.68 -2.31 13.73
CA TYR A 18 1.94 -3.47 12.87
C TYR A 18 2.88 -3.16 11.70
N GLY A 19 3.11 -1.88 11.38
CA GLY A 19 4.02 -1.41 10.34
C GLY A 19 5.37 -2.14 10.29
N PRO A 20 6.15 -2.18 11.38
CA PRO A 20 7.47 -2.82 11.40
C PRO A 20 7.48 -4.32 11.05
N VAL A 21 6.35 -5.03 11.20
CA VAL A 21 6.28 -6.48 10.97
C VAL A 21 5.51 -6.87 9.70
N PHE A 22 4.76 -5.94 9.09
CA PHE A 22 3.88 -6.23 7.96
C PHE A 22 4.61 -6.87 6.77
N LEU A 23 5.66 -6.21 6.26
CA LEU A 23 6.40 -6.68 5.09
C LEU A 23 7.11 -8.02 5.35
N TYR A 24 7.64 -8.23 6.56
CA TYR A 24 8.22 -9.51 6.95
C TYR A 24 7.19 -10.65 6.92
N ARG A 25 5.99 -10.42 7.49
CA ARG A 25 4.92 -11.44 7.49
C ARG A 25 4.42 -11.73 6.07
N LEU A 26 4.31 -10.71 5.23
CA LEU A 26 3.94 -10.85 3.83
C LEU A 26 4.98 -11.67 3.05
N TRP A 27 6.27 -11.31 3.18
CA TRP A 27 7.37 -12.02 2.55
C TRP A 27 7.43 -13.49 3.00
N TRP A 28 7.32 -13.74 4.31
CA TRP A 28 7.39 -15.09 4.86
C TRP A 28 6.23 -15.97 4.38
N TRP A 29 5.02 -15.40 4.31
CA TRP A 29 3.87 -16.07 3.74
C TRP A 29 4.09 -16.43 2.27
N ALA A 30 4.57 -15.47 1.46
CA ALA A 30 4.86 -15.69 0.05
C ALA A 30 5.93 -16.78 -0.14
N PHE A 31 6.99 -16.74 0.66
CA PHE A 31 8.08 -17.72 0.61
C PHE A 31 7.59 -19.14 0.94
N ARG A 32 6.74 -19.29 1.97
CA ARG A 32 6.13 -20.58 2.34
C ARG A 32 5.16 -21.10 1.27
N ARG A 33 4.43 -20.22 0.61
CA ARG A 33 3.43 -20.59 -0.42
C ARG A 33 4.09 -21.03 -1.73
N ASN A 34 5.32 -20.60 -1.99
CA ASN A 34 6.09 -20.92 -3.18
C ASN A 34 7.08 -22.10 -3.00
N LYS A 35 6.86 -23.02 -2.05
CA LYS A 35 7.78 -24.15 -1.78
C LYS A 35 8.21 -24.96 -3.01
N GLY A 36 7.31 -25.17 -3.98
CA GLY A 36 7.58 -25.90 -5.22
C GLY A 36 8.15 -25.07 -6.36
N ASN A 37 8.33 -23.75 -6.18
CA ASN A 37 8.84 -22.85 -7.21
C ASN A 37 10.17 -22.24 -6.78
N THR A 38 11.26 -22.95 -7.08
CA THR A 38 12.63 -22.56 -6.70
C THR A 38 13.02 -21.20 -7.27
N LYS A 39 12.61 -20.89 -8.50
CA LYS A 39 12.91 -19.59 -9.15
C LYS A 39 12.27 -18.43 -8.37
N THR A 40 10.99 -18.54 -8.03
CA THR A 40 10.30 -17.51 -7.23
C THR A 40 10.91 -17.38 -5.84
N ARG A 41 11.27 -18.50 -5.19
CA ARG A 41 11.91 -18.44 -3.86
C ARG A 41 13.30 -17.81 -3.90
N LEU A 42 14.07 -18.05 -4.96
CA LEU A 42 15.35 -17.37 -5.16
C LEU A 42 15.15 -15.85 -5.27
N TRP A 43 14.17 -15.41 -6.07
CA TRP A 43 13.84 -13.99 -6.18
C TRP A 43 13.40 -13.37 -4.85
N LEU A 44 12.54 -14.05 -4.09
CA LEU A 44 12.17 -13.60 -2.75
C LEU A 44 13.38 -13.46 -1.82
N ILE A 45 14.36 -14.38 -1.89
CA ILE A 45 15.60 -14.26 -1.10
C ILE A 45 16.41 -13.05 -1.57
N VAL A 46 16.57 -12.86 -2.88
CA VAL A 46 17.27 -11.69 -3.43
C VAL A 46 16.63 -10.39 -2.94
N GLU A 47 15.30 -10.27 -3.04
CA GLU A 47 14.55 -9.11 -2.55
C GLU A 47 14.75 -8.88 -1.05
N ALA A 48 14.72 -9.94 -0.23
CA ALA A 48 14.96 -9.84 1.20
C ALA A 48 16.39 -9.41 1.54
N CYS A 49 17.37 -9.72 0.70
CA CYS A 49 18.77 -9.34 0.90
C CYS A 49 19.06 -7.87 0.53
N LEU A 50 18.28 -7.27 -0.38
CA LEU A 50 18.53 -5.91 -0.89
C LEU A 50 18.55 -4.83 0.22
N PRO A 51 17.61 -4.78 1.18
CA PRO A 51 17.67 -3.80 2.26
C PRO A 51 18.95 -3.92 3.09
N PHE A 52 19.39 -5.14 3.42
CA PHE A 52 20.63 -5.37 4.17
C PHE A 52 21.87 -4.95 3.37
N LEU A 53 21.88 -5.23 2.07
CA LEU A 53 22.95 -4.80 1.18
C LEU A 53 23.04 -3.27 1.14
N ILE A 54 21.91 -2.57 0.98
CA ILE A 54 21.88 -1.11 0.92
C ILE A 54 22.32 -0.48 2.25
N ILE A 55 21.89 -1.03 3.40
CA ILE A 55 22.38 -0.59 4.72
C ILE A 55 23.90 -0.79 4.83
N THR A 56 24.40 -1.95 4.40
CA THR A 56 25.84 -2.26 4.43
C THR A 56 26.64 -1.29 3.56
N VAL A 57 26.18 -1.02 2.33
CA VAL A 57 26.78 -0.02 1.45
C VAL A 57 26.73 1.38 2.07
N GLY A 58 25.60 1.75 2.68
CA GLY A 58 25.45 3.01 3.39
C GLY A 58 26.43 3.19 4.55
N LEU A 59 26.68 2.13 5.33
CA LEU A 59 27.68 2.13 6.40
C LEU A 59 29.11 2.26 5.85
N LEU A 60 29.45 1.53 4.79
CA LEU A 60 30.77 1.62 4.15
C LEU A 60 31.04 2.99 3.53
N LEU A 61 30.00 3.65 3.00
CA LEU A 61 30.09 4.98 2.41
C LEU A 61 29.99 6.12 3.43
N TRP A 62 29.68 5.84 4.70
CA TRP A 62 29.47 6.86 5.74
C TRP A 62 30.57 7.94 5.81
N PRO A 63 31.88 7.61 5.76
CA PRO A 63 32.93 8.64 5.82
C PRO A 63 32.95 9.58 4.61
N ARG A 64 32.36 9.18 3.49
CA ARG A 64 32.25 9.98 2.26
C ARG A 64 30.91 10.70 2.16
N THR A 65 29.84 10.00 2.50
CA THR A 65 28.48 10.56 2.51
C THR A 65 27.55 9.72 3.40
N PRO A 66 26.85 10.34 4.36
CA PRO A 66 25.83 9.65 5.13
C PRO A 66 24.51 9.48 4.36
N ALA A 67 24.36 10.12 3.19
CA ALA A 67 23.09 10.24 2.48
C ALA A 67 22.46 8.87 2.13
N VAL A 68 23.29 7.88 1.76
CA VAL A 68 22.82 6.53 1.40
C VAL A 68 22.17 5.85 2.60
N LEU A 69 22.82 5.89 3.77
CA LEU A 69 22.29 5.28 4.98
C LEU A 69 21.05 6.02 5.49
N ILE A 70 21.08 7.35 5.47
CA ILE A 70 19.93 8.18 5.87
C ILE A 70 18.72 7.86 4.98
N TYR A 71 18.90 7.84 3.66
CA TYR A 71 17.84 7.49 2.73
C TYR A 71 17.31 6.07 2.96
N ALA A 72 18.20 5.09 3.18
CA ALA A 72 17.80 3.70 3.44
C ALA A 72 16.95 3.59 4.72
N VAL A 73 17.37 4.25 5.80
CA VAL A 73 16.62 4.27 7.07
C VAL A 73 15.26 4.95 6.88
N LEU A 74 15.21 6.09 6.20
CA LEU A 74 13.96 6.80 5.90
C LEU A 74 13.03 5.96 5.04
N ALA A 75 13.54 5.25 4.03
CA ALA A 75 12.73 4.37 3.19
C ALA A 75 12.17 3.17 3.98
N ILE A 76 12.98 2.57 4.86
CA ILE A 76 12.53 1.46 5.71
C ILE A 76 11.46 1.91 6.70
N ILE A 77 11.69 3.00 7.43
CA ILE A 77 10.69 3.54 8.37
C ILE A 77 9.45 4.01 7.61
N GLY A 78 9.64 4.67 6.46
CA GLY A 78 8.56 5.06 5.56
C GLY A 78 7.70 3.89 5.14
N SER A 79 8.29 2.72 4.86
CA SER A 79 7.53 1.52 4.50
C SER A 79 6.59 1.01 5.60
N TRP A 80 6.81 1.39 6.87
CA TRP A 80 5.95 0.97 7.98
C TRP A 80 4.56 1.60 7.94
N VAL A 81 4.36 2.66 7.16
CA VAL A 81 3.03 3.26 6.97
C VAL A 81 2.15 2.46 6.01
N TYR A 82 2.71 1.53 5.24
CA TYR A 82 1.98 0.76 4.20
C TYR A 82 0.71 0.08 4.73
N PRO A 83 0.75 -0.78 5.79
CA PRO A 83 -0.45 -1.46 6.26
C PRO A 83 -1.53 -0.48 6.73
N LEU A 84 -1.15 0.73 7.15
CA LEU A 84 -2.11 1.77 7.48
C LEU A 84 -2.71 2.39 6.21
N LEU A 85 -1.86 2.95 5.33
CA LEU A 85 -2.31 3.81 4.24
C LEU A 85 -2.90 3.04 3.05
N THR A 86 -2.38 1.86 2.74
CA THR A 86 -2.79 1.11 1.54
C THR A 86 -3.77 -0.02 1.83
N VAL A 87 -3.90 -0.42 3.10
CA VAL A 87 -4.77 -1.53 3.49
C VAL A 87 -5.81 -1.10 4.52
N HIS A 88 -5.39 -0.62 5.69
CA HIS A 88 -6.32 -0.31 6.77
C HIS A 88 -7.28 0.82 6.40
N LEU A 89 -6.78 2.00 6.03
CA LEU A 89 -7.64 3.14 5.71
C LEU A 89 -8.59 2.88 4.53
N PRO A 90 -8.14 2.27 3.41
CA PRO A 90 -9.04 2.11 2.26
C PRO A 90 -10.04 0.96 2.41
N HIS A 91 -9.79 -0.03 3.27
CA HIS A 91 -10.58 -1.27 3.36
C HIS A 91 -11.18 -1.55 4.75
N LYS A 92 -11.03 -0.66 5.73
CA LYS A 92 -11.57 -0.88 7.08
C LYS A 92 -13.10 -0.91 7.08
N ASP A 93 -13.66 -1.95 7.66
CA ASP A 93 -15.11 -2.10 7.91
C ASP A 93 -15.98 -2.09 6.63
N TYR A 94 -15.40 -2.45 5.48
CA TYR A 94 -16.06 -2.40 4.17
C TYR A 94 -16.63 -3.77 3.74
N GLY A 95 -17.74 -3.74 3.00
CA GLY A 95 -18.59 -4.88 2.67
C GLY A 95 -18.12 -5.71 1.47
N GLU A 96 -18.84 -6.80 1.20
CA GLU A 96 -18.43 -7.85 0.26
C GLU A 96 -18.71 -7.53 -1.23
N THR A 97 -19.41 -6.44 -1.54
CA THR A 97 -19.74 -6.06 -2.93
C THR A 97 -18.67 -5.17 -3.56
N PRO A 98 -18.50 -5.19 -4.90
CA PRO A 98 -17.52 -4.34 -5.57
C PRO A 98 -17.62 -2.84 -5.21
N LEU A 99 -18.82 -2.32 -4.96
CA LEU A 99 -19.05 -0.91 -4.58
C LEU A 99 -18.76 -0.61 -3.12
N THR A 100 -18.69 -1.64 -2.28
CA THR A 100 -18.54 -1.53 -0.83
C THR A 100 -17.24 -2.13 -0.33
N GLN A 101 -16.34 -2.62 -1.19
CA GLN A 101 -15.08 -3.25 -0.77
C GLN A 101 -14.02 -2.24 -0.34
N THR A 102 -14.12 -0.99 -0.82
CA THR A 102 -13.16 0.05 -0.50
C THR A 102 -13.77 1.46 -0.45
N HIS A 103 -13.09 2.37 0.27
CA HIS A 103 -13.38 3.79 0.27
C HIS A 103 -12.88 4.50 -1.01
N THR A 104 -13.43 5.68 -1.27
CA THR A 104 -12.86 6.61 -2.24
C THR A 104 -12.84 8.02 -1.68
N LEU A 105 -11.76 8.76 -1.95
CA LEU A 105 -11.61 10.15 -1.54
C LEU A 105 -11.99 11.10 -2.68
N ARG A 106 -12.43 12.31 -2.32
CA ARG A 106 -12.70 13.43 -3.23
C ARG A 106 -11.94 14.64 -2.72
N GLY A 107 -11.14 15.28 -3.57
CA GLY A 107 -10.33 16.44 -3.22
C GLY A 107 -9.40 16.79 -4.35
N ARG A 108 -8.49 17.76 -4.15
CA ARG A 108 -7.48 18.11 -5.14
C ARG A 108 -6.07 17.86 -4.62
N ILE A 109 -5.82 18.18 -3.35
CA ILE A 109 -4.46 18.16 -2.80
C ILE A 109 -4.10 16.75 -2.36
N ILE A 110 -4.93 16.13 -1.51
CA ILE A 110 -4.64 14.79 -1.00
C ILE A 110 -4.60 13.76 -2.13
N PRO A 111 -5.58 13.68 -3.05
CA PRO A 111 -5.47 12.74 -4.17
C PRO A 111 -4.21 12.94 -5.02
N ALA A 112 -3.86 14.18 -5.38
CA ALA A 112 -2.66 14.46 -6.17
C ALA A 112 -1.37 14.03 -5.46
N LEU A 113 -1.25 14.25 -4.15
CA LEU A 113 -0.08 13.82 -3.36
C LEU A 113 0.10 12.29 -3.35
N PHE A 114 -1.00 11.55 -3.47
CA PHE A 114 -1.02 10.09 -3.57
C PHE A 114 -1.16 9.60 -5.01
N LEU A 115 -0.80 10.42 -5.99
CA LEU A 115 -0.81 10.09 -7.42
C LEU A 115 -2.19 9.56 -7.88
N GLU A 116 -3.24 10.12 -7.32
CA GLU A 116 -4.66 9.82 -7.57
C GLU A 116 -5.11 8.42 -7.14
N LEU A 117 -4.27 7.63 -6.46
CA LEU A 117 -4.63 6.29 -5.98
C LEU A 117 -5.63 6.30 -4.82
N THR A 118 -5.93 7.45 -4.23
CA THR A 118 -7.00 7.58 -3.23
C THR A 118 -8.40 7.56 -3.83
N TYR A 119 -8.53 7.66 -5.16
CA TYR A 119 -9.72 7.22 -5.90
C TYR A 119 -9.74 5.67 -5.95
N HIS A 120 -9.71 5.07 -4.75
CA HIS A 120 -9.34 3.67 -4.58
C HIS A 120 -10.46 2.74 -5.02
N LEU A 121 -11.72 3.13 -4.79
CA LEU A 121 -12.87 2.39 -5.33
C LEU A 121 -12.83 2.33 -6.86
N GLU A 122 -12.52 3.45 -7.52
CA GLU A 122 -12.40 3.53 -8.96
C GLU A 122 -11.26 2.66 -9.48
N HIS A 123 -10.12 2.66 -8.78
CA HIS A 123 -8.99 1.77 -9.07
C HIS A 123 -9.39 0.28 -8.98
N HIS A 124 -10.17 -0.12 -7.98
CA HIS A 124 -10.65 -1.50 -7.85
C HIS A 124 -11.68 -1.88 -8.90
N LEU A 125 -12.60 -0.97 -9.25
CA LEU A 125 -13.62 -1.23 -10.27
C LEU A 125 -13.04 -1.25 -11.70
N TYR A 126 -12.04 -0.42 -11.96
CA TYR A 126 -11.43 -0.25 -13.28
C TYR A 126 -9.90 -0.31 -13.20
N PRO A 127 -9.30 -1.47 -12.85
CA PRO A 127 -7.87 -1.60 -12.60
C PRO A 127 -6.99 -1.34 -13.84
N GLN A 128 -7.59 -1.32 -15.03
CA GLN A 128 -6.90 -1.02 -16.29
C GLN A 128 -6.77 0.48 -16.57
N VAL A 129 -7.44 1.34 -15.79
CA VAL A 129 -7.36 2.79 -15.95
C VAL A 129 -6.12 3.31 -15.21
N PRO A 130 -5.18 3.98 -15.89
CA PRO A 130 -4.00 4.54 -15.25
C PRO A 130 -4.36 5.57 -14.16
N SER A 131 -3.57 5.63 -13.09
CA SER A 131 -3.92 6.44 -11.91
C SER A 131 -4.19 7.92 -12.23
N HIS A 132 -3.41 8.52 -13.12
CA HIS A 132 -3.58 9.91 -13.55
C HIS A 132 -4.88 10.21 -14.31
N HIS A 133 -5.65 9.19 -14.72
CA HIS A 133 -6.99 9.32 -15.29
C HIS A 133 -8.11 9.03 -14.27
N LEU A 134 -7.78 8.63 -13.04
CA LEU A 134 -8.79 8.26 -12.04
C LEU A 134 -9.63 9.45 -11.59
N ALA A 135 -9.08 10.66 -11.56
CA ALA A 135 -9.85 11.87 -11.25
C ALA A 135 -10.96 12.12 -12.30
N GLU A 136 -10.65 11.91 -13.58
CA GLU A 136 -11.63 12.01 -14.67
C GLU A 136 -12.65 10.87 -14.59
N LEU A 137 -12.20 9.65 -14.34
CA LEU A 137 -13.08 8.50 -14.15
C LEU A 137 -14.05 8.71 -12.98
N ALA A 138 -13.56 9.23 -11.85
CA ALA A 138 -14.38 9.53 -10.68
C ALA A 138 -15.51 10.50 -11.01
N GLN A 139 -15.23 11.58 -11.77
CA GLN A 139 -16.26 12.53 -12.21
C GLN A 139 -17.35 11.88 -13.07
N ARG A 140 -16.97 10.90 -13.91
CA ARG A 140 -17.92 10.14 -14.75
C ARG A 140 -18.75 9.17 -13.92
N LEU A 141 -18.19 8.62 -12.85
CA LEU A 141 -18.84 7.63 -11.99
C LEU A 141 -19.68 8.24 -10.86
N ASP A 142 -19.40 9.48 -10.45
CA ASP A 142 -20.08 10.17 -9.35
C ASP A 142 -21.61 10.11 -9.40
N PRO A 143 -22.29 10.30 -10.56
CA PRO A 143 -23.75 10.15 -10.64
C PRO A 143 -24.23 8.73 -10.26
N PHE A 144 -23.51 7.69 -10.73
CA PHE A 144 -23.84 6.30 -10.46
C PHE A 144 -23.54 5.90 -9.02
N PHE A 145 -22.42 6.40 -8.47
CA PHE A 145 -22.07 6.20 -7.07
C PHE A 145 -23.10 6.82 -6.14
N LYS A 146 -23.59 8.01 -6.46
CA LYS A 146 -24.67 8.67 -5.72
C LYS A 146 -25.96 7.85 -5.76
N GLU A 147 -26.35 7.34 -6.93
CA GLU A 147 -27.53 6.48 -7.09
C GLU A 147 -27.40 5.17 -6.29
N ALA A 148 -26.22 4.58 -6.29
CA ALA A 148 -25.89 3.37 -5.55
C ALA A 148 -25.64 3.59 -4.04
N GLY A 149 -25.73 4.84 -3.56
CA GLY A 149 -25.56 5.18 -2.15
C GLY A 149 -24.11 5.17 -1.64
N VAL A 150 -23.11 5.10 -2.52
CA VAL A 150 -21.69 5.22 -2.16
C VAL A 150 -21.45 6.60 -1.55
N GLN A 151 -20.71 6.66 -0.43
CA GLN A 151 -20.38 7.90 0.28
C GLN A 151 -18.88 8.21 0.18
N PRO A 152 -18.44 9.04 -0.78
CA PRO A 152 -17.07 9.48 -0.87
C PRO A 152 -16.66 10.34 0.32
N TRP A 153 -15.39 10.29 0.70
CA TRP A 153 -14.84 11.14 1.75
C TRP A 153 -14.22 12.39 1.15
N PHE A 154 -14.72 13.56 1.55
CA PHE A 154 -14.21 14.83 1.06
C PHE A 154 -12.98 15.27 1.87
N VAL A 155 -11.90 15.56 1.15
CA VAL A 155 -10.60 15.99 1.64
C VAL A 155 -10.14 17.21 0.85
N LEU A 156 -9.08 17.87 1.33
CA LEU A 156 -8.44 19.01 0.68
C LEU A 156 -7.85 18.62 -0.69
#